data_AF-A0A6V7XPN4-F1
#
_entry.id   AF-A0A6V7XPN4-F1
#
_cell.length_a   1.000
_cell.length_b   1.000
_cell.length_c   1.000
_cell.angle_alpha   90.00
_cell.angle_beta   90.00
_cell.angle_gamma   90.00
#
_symmetry.space_group_name_H-M   'P 1'
#
loop_
_entity.id
_entity.type
_entity.pdbx_description
1 polymer ?
#
loop_
_entity_poly.entity_id
_entity_poly.type
_entity_poly.pdbx_seq_one_letter_code
_entity_poly.pdbx_strand_id
1 'polypeptide(L)'
;MLGSIPLGAMRKRWKHPESNDEQSLVYLKNSPNYCEEDAATGSQGICRTLKYQRECNISSFGTDSCESLCCGRGYTISQVRIEENCQCKYVHCCYIKCKKCLTTLSKYFCK
;
A
#
# COMPACT_ATOMS: atom_id res chain seq x y z
N MET A 1 -55.32 13.52 -24.01
CA MET A 1 -55.12 14.26 -22.74
C MET A 1 -53.86 13.72 -22.08
N LEU A 2 -52.74 14.44 -22.23
CA LEU A 2 -51.44 14.07 -21.67
C LEU A 2 -51.50 14.12 -20.13
N GLY A 3 -51.34 12.98 -19.47
CA GLY A 3 -51.27 12.87 -18.02
C GLY A 3 -49.83 13.04 -17.54
N SER A 4 -49.56 14.16 -16.86
CA SER A 4 -48.25 14.55 -16.35
C SER A 4 -47.81 13.68 -15.18
N ILE A 5 -46.66 13.01 -15.32
CA ILE A 5 -45.97 12.27 -14.25
C ILE A 5 -45.23 13.29 -13.37
N PRO A 6 -45.41 13.31 -12.04
CA PRO A 6 -44.69 14.26 -11.20
C PRO A 6 -43.23 13.81 -11.08
N LEU A 7 -42.30 14.63 -11.60
CA LEU A 7 -40.88 14.49 -11.31
C LEU A 7 -40.63 14.84 -9.85
N GLY A 8 -40.69 13.83 -8.99
CA GLY A 8 -40.16 13.89 -7.63
C GLY A 8 -38.65 14.11 -7.66
N ALA A 9 -38.21 15.33 -7.37
CA ALA A 9 -36.82 15.69 -7.26
C ALA A 9 -36.15 14.93 -6.08
N MET A 10 -35.37 13.91 -6.40
CA MET A 10 -34.47 13.26 -5.45
C MET A 10 -33.31 14.22 -5.11
N ARG A 11 -33.47 15.00 -4.03
CA ARG A 11 -32.37 15.76 -3.42
C ARG A 11 -31.36 14.80 -2.79
N LYS A 12 -30.31 14.44 -3.51
CA LYS A 12 -29.14 13.82 -2.88
C LYS A 12 -28.35 14.91 -2.15
N ARG A 13 -28.60 15.03 -0.84
CA ARG A 13 -27.78 15.82 0.08
C ARG A 13 -26.49 15.04 0.33
N TRP A 14 -25.46 15.29 -0.47
CA TRP A 14 -24.11 14.87 -0.15
C TRP A 14 -23.59 15.82 0.94
N LYS A 15 -23.48 15.33 2.17
CA LYS A 15 -22.79 16.07 3.23
C LYS A 15 -21.30 15.73 3.14
N HIS A 16 -20.52 16.59 2.49
CA HIS A 16 -19.08 16.64 2.72
C HIS A 16 -18.83 17.63 3.87
N PRO A 17 -18.22 17.22 4.99
CA PRO A 17 -17.65 18.18 5.91
C PRO A 17 -16.45 18.83 5.22
N GLU A 18 -16.66 20.10 4.92
CA GLU A 18 -15.73 21.04 4.31
C GLU A 18 -14.57 21.28 5.27
N SER A 19 -13.46 20.54 5.12
CA SER A 19 -12.18 21.06 5.58
C SER A 19 -11.84 22.21 4.64
N ASN A 20 -12.20 23.43 5.06
CA ASN A 20 -11.93 24.69 4.35
C ASN A 20 -10.42 25.06 4.41
N ASP A 21 -9.57 24.12 4.04
CA ASP A 21 -8.16 24.38 3.79
C ASP A 21 -7.95 24.36 2.27
N GLU A 22 -7.41 25.45 1.71
CA GLU A 22 -7.03 25.55 0.29
C GLU A 22 -6.00 24.48 -0.12
N GLN A 23 -5.42 23.76 0.85
CA GLN A 23 -4.47 22.68 0.67
C GLN A 23 -5.09 21.27 0.81
N SER A 24 -6.39 21.16 1.07
CA SER A 24 -7.05 19.87 1.24
C SER A 24 -7.28 19.16 -0.10
N LEU A 25 -7.06 17.84 -0.12
CA LEU A 25 -7.31 17.01 -1.30
C LEU A 25 -8.81 16.69 -1.41
N VAL A 26 -9.44 17.11 -2.52
CA VAL A 26 -10.84 16.80 -2.82
C VAL A 26 -10.92 15.63 -3.79
N TYR A 27 -11.82 14.68 -3.51
CA TYR A 27 -12.07 13.51 -4.34
C TYR A 27 -13.53 13.46 -4.80
N LEU A 28 -13.75 13.04 -6.05
CA LEU A 28 -15.07 13.01 -6.70
C LEU A 28 -15.75 11.63 -6.64
N LYS A 29 -14.96 10.57 -6.46
CA LYS A 29 -15.41 9.17 -6.42
C LYS A 29 -14.74 8.46 -5.27
N ASN A 30 -15.44 7.47 -4.71
CA ASN A 30 -14.87 6.60 -3.69
C ASN A 30 -13.75 5.74 -4.29
N SER A 31 -12.75 5.43 -3.46
CA SER A 31 -11.69 4.50 -3.84
C SER A 31 -12.26 3.10 -4.11
N PRO A 32 -11.86 2.44 -5.21
CA PRO A 32 -12.23 1.05 -5.49
C PRO A 32 -11.54 0.09 -4.51
N ASN A 33 -11.93 -1.18 -4.56
CA ASN A 33 -11.19 -2.24 -3.89
C ASN A 33 -9.90 -2.53 -4.67
N TYR A 34 -8.74 -2.24 -4.07
CA TYR A 34 -7.44 -2.45 -4.72
C TYR A 34 -6.89 -3.87 -4.55
N CYS A 35 -7.51 -4.74 -3.75
CA CYS A 35 -7.07 -6.12 -3.58
C CYS A 35 -7.26 -6.95 -4.84
N GLU A 36 -8.30 -6.64 -5.61
CA GLU A 36 -8.67 -7.37 -6.82
C GLU A 36 -8.27 -6.59 -8.07
N GLU A 37 -7.93 -7.33 -9.12
CA GLU A 37 -7.60 -6.74 -10.40
C GLU A 37 -8.90 -6.24 -11.04
N ASP A 38 -8.93 -4.94 -11.35
CA ASP A 38 -10.04 -4.31 -12.03
C ASP A 38 -9.48 -3.56 -13.24
N ALA A 39 -9.58 -4.19 -14.40
CA ALA A 39 -9.08 -3.65 -15.66
C ALA A 39 -9.80 -2.35 -16.09
N ALA A 40 -11.03 -2.11 -15.61
CA ALA A 40 -11.77 -0.89 -15.90
C ALA A 40 -11.26 0.31 -15.10
N THR A 41 -10.72 0.07 -13.90
CA THR A 41 -10.15 1.11 -13.03
C THR A 41 -8.63 1.26 -13.21
N GLY A 42 -8.02 0.37 -14.00
CA GLY A 42 -6.56 0.32 -14.19
C GLY A 42 -5.81 -0.18 -12.95
N SER A 43 -6.52 -0.71 -11.95
CA SER A 43 -5.89 -1.34 -10.80
C SER A 43 -5.38 -2.72 -11.22
N GLN A 44 -4.07 -2.89 -11.20
CA GLN A 44 -3.43 -4.19 -11.47
C GLN A 44 -3.76 -5.27 -10.42
N GLY A 45 -4.58 -4.94 -9.40
CA GLY A 45 -4.89 -5.78 -8.25
C GLY A 45 -3.65 -6.03 -7.39
N ILE A 46 -3.64 -5.51 -6.17
CA ILE A 46 -2.53 -5.71 -5.22
C ILE A 46 -2.28 -7.21 -4.98
N CYS A 47 -3.32 -8.06 -5.08
CA CYS A 47 -3.24 -9.49 -4.84
C CYS A 47 -3.42 -10.38 -6.08
N ARG A 48 -3.58 -9.83 -7.30
CA ARG A 48 -3.70 -10.64 -8.55
C ARG A 48 -2.66 -10.36 -9.62
N THR A 49 -1.67 -9.51 -9.39
CA THR A 49 -0.40 -9.67 -10.11
C THR A 49 0.39 -10.85 -9.55
N LEU A 50 0.12 -12.05 -10.11
CA LEU A 50 1.04 -13.20 -10.17
C LEU A 50 2.45 -12.84 -10.70
N LYS A 51 2.67 -11.58 -11.10
CA LYS A 51 3.91 -11.04 -11.65
C LYS A 51 4.85 -10.42 -10.60
N TYR A 52 4.37 -10.04 -9.42
CA TYR A 52 5.19 -9.45 -8.35
C TYR A 52 4.66 -9.89 -6.98
N GLN A 53 5.29 -10.90 -6.37
CA GLN A 53 5.14 -11.18 -4.94
C GLN A 53 5.55 -9.91 -4.18
N ARG A 54 4.58 -9.16 -3.66
CA ARG A 54 4.86 -7.91 -2.92
C ARG A 54 5.48 -8.27 -1.58
N GLU A 55 6.63 -7.67 -1.29
CA GLU A 55 7.26 -7.73 0.02
C GLU A 55 6.41 -6.92 1.02
N CYS A 56 6.10 -7.50 2.17
CA CYS A 56 5.33 -6.86 3.23
C CYS A 56 6.11 -6.92 4.55
N ASN A 57 5.77 -6.06 5.51
CA ASN A 57 6.42 -6.02 6.81
C ASN A 57 5.45 -6.43 7.92
N ILE A 58 5.77 -7.50 8.66
CA ILE A 58 4.94 -7.98 9.77
C ILE A 58 5.06 -7.12 11.04
N SER A 59 6.13 -6.33 11.17
CA SER A 59 6.37 -5.50 12.35
C SER A 59 5.58 -4.18 12.31
N SER A 60 4.93 -3.86 11.19
CA SER A 60 4.08 -2.69 11.04
C SER A 60 2.65 -3.03 11.45
N PHE A 61 2.03 -2.19 12.27
CA PHE A 61 0.64 -2.32 12.70
C PHE A 61 -0.32 -1.45 11.86
N GLY A 62 0.14 -0.87 10.75
CA GLY A 62 -0.63 0.05 9.90
C GLY A 62 -1.07 -0.54 8.56
N THR A 63 -1.34 0.35 7.60
CA THR A 63 -1.64 0.00 6.19
C THR A 63 -0.50 -0.75 5.49
N ASP A 64 0.71 -0.64 6.03
CA ASP A 64 1.90 -1.32 5.53
C ASP A 64 2.07 -2.73 6.13
N SER A 65 1.14 -3.14 7.00
CA SER A 65 1.12 -4.49 7.56
C SER A 65 0.84 -5.52 6.47
N CYS A 66 1.41 -6.72 6.62
CA CYS A 66 1.07 -7.85 5.77
C CYS A 66 -0.42 -8.20 5.79
N GLU A 67 -1.13 -7.93 6.88
CA GLU A 67 -2.58 -8.19 6.97
C GLU A 67 -3.37 -7.28 6.01
N SER A 68 -3.04 -6.00 5.98
CA SER A 68 -3.67 -5.02 5.08
C SER A 68 -3.20 -5.20 3.63
N LEU A 69 -1.89 -5.30 3.40
CA LEU A 69 -1.30 -5.40 2.07
C LEU A 69 -1.64 -6.72 1.35
N CYS A 70 -1.77 -7.81 2.09
CA CYS A 70 -2.15 -9.11 1.53
C CYS A 70 -3.66 -9.37 1.66
N CYS A 71 -4.45 -8.36 2.04
CA CYS A 71 -5.90 -8.42 2.16
C CYS A 71 -6.42 -9.64 2.94
N GLY A 72 -5.74 -9.99 4.03
CA GLY A 72 -6.08 -11.13 4.89
C GLY A 72 -5.82 -12.53 4.29
N ARG A 73 -5.22 -12.66 3.11
CA ARG A 73 -4.96 -13.97 2.45
C ARG A 73 -3.72 -14.70 2.99
N GLY A 74 -2.95 -14.02 3.84
CA GLY A 74 -1.71 -14.52 4.43
C GLY A 74 -0.47 -14.27 3.57
N TYR A 75 0.67 -14.71 4.07
CA TYR A 75 1.99 -14.47 3.49
C TYR A 75 2.90 -15.69 3.61
N THR A 76 3.93 -15.73 2.78
CA THR A 76 5.05 -16.68 2.80
C THR A 76 6.29 -16.02 3.37
N ILE A 77 7.16 -16.80 4.00
CA ILE A 77 8.41 -16.32 4.61
C ILE A 77 9.58 -16.93 3.84
N SER A 78 10.52 -16.08 3.43
CA SER A 78 11.76 -16.50 2.77
C SER A 78 12.97 -15.99 3.54
N GLN A 79 13.91 -16.89 3.86
CA GLN A 79 15.16 -16.53 4.50
C GLN A 79 16.20 -16.19 3.45
N VAL A 80 16.65 -14.93 3.45
CA VAL A 80 17.64 -14.43 2.49
C VAL A 80 18.90 -14.07 3.25
N ARG A 81 20.04 -14.55 2.76
CA ARG A 81 21.36 -14.11 3.23
C ARG A 81 21.73 -12.85 2.48
N ILE A 82 21.91 -11.77 3.22
CA ILE A 82 22.38 -10.49 2.68
C ILE A 82 23.78 -10.21 3.20
N GLU A 83 24.58 -9.55 2.37
CA GLU A 83 25.85 -8.99 2.79
C GLU A 83 25.65 -7.52 3.16
N GLU A 84 25.91 -7.17 4.42
CA GLU A 84 25.81 -5.81 4.91
C GLU A 84 27.15 -5.29 5.45
N ASN A 85 27.29 -3.97 5.47
CA ASN A 85 28.43 -3.33 6.09
C ASN A 85 28.22 -3.28 7.61
N CYS A 86 29.12 -3.93 8.35
CA CYS A 86 29.07 -4.02 9.80
C CYS A 86 30.39 -3.54 10.42
N GLN A 87 30.37 -3.28 11.73
CA GLN A 87 31.57 -2.92 12.51
C GLN A 87 32.40 -1.79 11.86
N CYS A 88 31.72 -0.76 11.36
CA CYS A 88 32.34 0.38 10.71
C CYS A 88 33.17 1.19 11.70
N LYS A 89 34.42 1.47 11.33
CA LYS A 89 35.32 2.34 12.09
C LYS A 89 35.66 3.57 11.25
N TYR A 90 35.53 4.73 11.87
CA TYR A 90 36.02 5.97 11.31
C TYR A 90 37.54 6.02 11.42
N VAL A 91 38.23 6.23 10.30
CA VAL A 91 39.67 6.46 10.27
C VAL A 91 39.89 7.95 10.09
N HIS A 92 40.54 8.58 11.07
CA HIS A 92 40.80 10.00 11.00
C HIS A 92 41.73 10.32 9.81
N CYS A 93 41.29 11.28 8.98
CA CYS A 93 41.85 11.66 7.69
C CYS A 93 41.68 10.59 6.56
N CYS A 94 40.49 10.27 6.00
CA CYS A 94 39.16 10.91 6.03
C CYS A 94 38.00 9.93 5.70
N TYR A 95 38.12 8.61 5.95
CA TYR A 95 37.13 7.63 5.44
C TYR A 95 36.66 6.61 6.48
N ILE A 96 35.51 6.01 6.19
CA ILE A 96 34.90 4.96 7.01
C ILE A 96 35.33 3.60 6.45
N LYS A 97 35.88 2.74 7.29
CA LYS A 97 36.22 1.36 6.95
C LYS A 97 35.27 0.40 7.65
N CYS A 98 34.47 -0.33 6.87
CA CYS A 98 33.54 -1.36 7.36
C CYS A 98 34.04 -2.76 7.01
N LYS A 99 33.58 -3.76 7.76
CA LYS A 99 33.68 -5.16 7.37
C LYS A 99 32.40 -5.56 6.62
N LYS A 100 32.49 -6.60 5.79
CA LYS A 100 31.34 -7.27 5.21
C LYS A 100 30.88 -8.38 6.14
N CYS A 101 29.66 -8.29 6.64
CA CYS A 101 29.01 -9.34 7.42
C CYS A 101 27.91 -9.99 6.59
N LEU A 102 27.77 -11.30 6.73
CA LEU A 102 26.62 -12.03 6.22
C LEU A 102 25.56 -12.14 7.30
N THR A 103 24.40 -11.58 7.04
CA THR A 103 23.24 -11.63 7.94
C THR A 103 22.10 -12.34 7.25
N THR A 104 21.37 -13.17 8.00
CA THR A 104 20.18 -13.85 7.49
C THR A 104 18.96 -13.06 7.91
N LEU A 105 18.20 -12.56 6.94
CA LEU A 105 16.95 -11.82 7.16
C LEU A 105 15.75 -12.63 6.68
N SER A 106 14.65 -12.49 7.42
CA SER A 106 13.36 -13.04 7.03
C SER A 106 12.59 -11.99 6.20
N LYS A 107 12.33 -12.29 4.94
CA LYS A 107 11.46 -11.50 4.06
C LYS A 107 10.07 -12.13 3.97
N TYR A 108 9.03 -11.30 3.93
CA TYR A 108 7.64 -11.75 3.90
C TYR A 108 7.01 -11.32 2.58
N PHE A 109 6.34 -12.26 1.92
CA PHE A 109 5.70 -12.01 0.61
C PHE A 109 4.25 -12.47 0.64
N CYS A 110 3.34 -11.69 0.07
CA CYS A 110 1.94 -12.10 -0.03
C CYS A 110 1.79 -13.43 -0.81
N LYS A 111 0.79 -14.23 -0.43
CA LYS A 111 0.45 -15.50 -1.09
C LYS A 111 -0.31 -15.30 -2.39
#